data_AF-A0A6M1YZ95-F1
#
_entry.id   AF-A0A6M1YZ95-F1
#
_cell.length_a   1.000
_cell.length_b   1.000
_cell.length_c   1.000
_cell.angle_alpha   90.00
_cell.angle_beta   90.00
_cell.angle_gamma   90.00
#
_symmetry.space_group_name_H-M   'P 1'
#
loop_
_entity.id
_entity.type
_entity.pdbx_description
1 polymer ?
#
loop_
_entity_poly.entity_id
_entity_poly.type
_entity_poly.pdbx_seq_one_letter_code
_entity_poly.pdbx_strand_id
1 'polypeptide(L)'
;MKRISKLDEIAKALETIKNEKKINIKVIEKLKFDLDEEEKISRNYLQITLKTNLIKNKKRALSWTNKVIELKEKLNMLLKSYSSEKIFKSKRLYSDI
;
A
#
# COMPACT_ATOMS: atom_id res chain seq x y z
N MET A 1 -16.15 -15.93 2.28
CA MET A 1 -14.77 -15.59 2.69
C MET A 1 -13.93 -15.26 1.44
N LYS A 2 -13.63 -13.98 1.15
CA LYS A 2 -12.79 -13.54 0.00
C LYS A 2 -11.92 -12.29 0.29
N ARG A 3 -11.62 -11.93 1.55
CA ARG A 3 -10.85 -10.71 1.87
C ARG A 3 -9.34 -10.83 1.62
N ILE A 4 -8.78 -12.04 1.69
CA ILE A 4 -7.37 -12.28 1.33
C ILE A 4 -7.10 -11.89 -0.13
N SER A 5 -8.06 -12.12 -1.04
CA SER A 5 -7.97 -11.75 -2.45
C SER A 5 -7.81 -10.25 -2.69
N LYS A 6 -8.41 -9.38 -1.87
CA LYS A 6 -8.31 -7.92 -2.04
C LYS A 6 -6.88 -7.40 -1.83
N LEU A 7 -6.17 -7.89 -0.83
CA LEU A 7 -4.78 -7.48 -0.61
C LEU A 7 -3.84 -8.00 -1.70
N ASP A 8 -4.11 -9.19 -2.23
CA ASP A 8 -3.35 -9.74 -3.36
C ASP A 8 -3.64 -8.97 -4.66
N GLU A 9 -4.88 -8.51 -4.86
CA GLU A 9 -5.26 -7.61 -5.97
C GLU A 9 -4.54 -6.26 -5.85
N ILE A 10 -4.51 -5.66 -4.66
CA ILE A 10 -3.78 -4.41 -4.38
C ILE A 10 -2.27 -4.60 -4.62
N ALA A 11 -1.71 -5.71 -4.16
CA ALA A 11 -0.29 -6.03 -4.38
C ALA A 11 0.05 -6.16 -5.87
N LYS A 12 -0.80 -6.85 -6.64
CA LYS A 12 -0.64 -6.95 -8.09
C LYS A 12 -0.75 -5.60 -8.77
N ALA A 13 -1.73 -4.78 -8.40
CA ALA A 13 -1.91 -3.44 -8.95
C ALA A 13 -0.69 -2.54 -8.66
N LEU A 14 -0.10 -2.62 -7.47
CA LEU A 14 1.13 -1.91 -7.12
C LEU A 14 2.32 -2.32 -8.01
N GLU A 15 2.50 -3.63 -8.24
CA GLU A 15 3.55 -4.12 -9.14
C GLU A 15 3.29 -3.71 -10.60
N THR A 16 2.03 -3.70 -11.05
CA THR A 16 1.69 -3.18 -12.39
C THR A 16 2.07 -1.71 -12.51
N ILE A 17 1.70 -0.86 -11.54
CA ILE A 17 2.03 0.57 -11.54
C ILE A 17 3.53 0.80 -11.51
N LYS A 18 4.27 0.00 -10.73
CA LYS A 18 5.74 0.06 -10.68
C LYS A 18 6.39 -0.19 -12.05
N ASN A 19 5.81 -1.11 -12.84
CA ASN A 19 6.31 -1.46 -14.17
C ASN A 19 5.75 -0.55 -15.28
N GLU A 20 4.71 0.23 -15.00
CA GLU A 20 4.13 1.18 -15.95
C GLU A 20 5.02 2.44 -16.10
N LYS A 21 5.29 2.80 -17.36
CA LYS A 21 6.04 4.04 -17.71
C LYS A 21 5.26 5.33 -17.41
N LYS A 22 3.94 5.25 -17.26
CA LYS A 22 3.06 6.39 -16.92
C LYS A 22 2.14 6.00 -15.79
N ILE A 23 2.32 6.64 -14.65
CA ILE A 23 1.41 6.49 -13.51
C ILE A 23 0.06 7.14 -13.81
N ASN A 24 -1.01 6.39 -13.56
CA ASN A 24 -2.34 6.94 -13.42
C ASN A 24 -2.60 7.34 -11.94
N ILE A 25 -2.61 8.64 -11.67
CA ILE A 25 -2.83 9.20 -10.33
C ILE A 25 -4.16 8.71 -9.72
N LYS A 26 -5.22 8.58 -10.54
CA LYS A 26 -6.53 8.08 -10.05
C LYS A 26 -6.44 6.65 -9.54
N VAL A 27 -5.61 5.81 -10.15
CA VAL A 27 -5.40 4.42 -9.71
C VAL A 27 -4.66 4.41 -8.37
N ILE A 28 -3.64 5.26 -8.21
CA ILE A 28 -2.93 5.42 -6.95
C ILE A 28 -3.85 5.90 -5.83
N GLU A 29 -4.67 6.93 -6.08
CA GLU A 29 -5.61 7.45 -5.09
C GLU A 29 -6.63 6.37 -4.68
N LYS A 30 -7.11 5.59 -5.63
CA LYS A 30 -7.98 4.45 -5.35
C LYS A 30 -7.28 3.38 -4.50
N LEU A 31 -6.05 3.00 -4.85
CA LEU A 31 -5.28 2.03 -4.05
C LEU A 31 -4.98 2.52 -2.64
N LYS A 32 -4.72 3.84 -2.49
CA LYS A 32 -4.54 4.46 -1.19
C LYS A 32 -5.82 4.37 -0.35
N PHE A 33 -6.97 4.71 -0.95
CA PHE A 33 -8.26 4.60 -0.29
C PHE A 33 -8.57 3.15 0.12
N ASP A 34 -8.38 2.19 -0.79
CA ASP A 34 -8.62 0.77 -0.53
C ASP A 34 -7.71 0.24 0.60
N LEU A 35 -6.43 0.66 0.64
CA LEU A 35 -5.51 0.31 1.72
C LEU A 35 -5.87 0.96 3.07
N ASP A 36 -6.34 2.21 3.08
CA ASP A 36 -6.80 2.89 4.29
C ASP A 36 -8.04 2.20 4.89
N GLU A 37 -8.97 1.76 4.04
CA GLU A 37 -10.14 1.00 4.48
C GLU A 37 -9.75 -0.39 5.00
N GLU A 38 -8.87 -1.11 4.30
CA GLU A 38 -8.37 -2.42 4.78
C GLU A 38 -7.57 -2.30 6.08
N GLU A 39 -6.86 -1.20 6.31
CA GLU A 39 -6.16 -0.94 7.58
C GLU A 39 -7.14 -0.74 8.75
N LYS A 40 -8.21 0.04 8.55
CA LYS A 40 -9.25 0.21 9.58
C LYS A 40 -9.86 -1.14 9.93
N ILE A 41 -10.14 -1.97 8.93
CA ILE A 41 -10.71 -3.30 9.11
C ILE A 41 -9.71 -4.21 9.83
N SER A 42 -8.45 -4.25 9.43
CA SER A 42 -7.44 -5.13 10.02
C SER A 42 -7.14 -4.73 11.47
N ARG A 43 -7.07 -3.43 11.78
CA ARG A 43 -6.90 -2.91 13.14
C ARG A 43 -8.10 -3.25 14.02
N ASN A 44 -9.33 -3.06 13.52
CA ASN A 44 -10.53 -3.42 14.27
C ASN A 44 -10.59 -4.94 14.53
N TYR A 45 -10.30 -5.75 13.50
CA TYR A 45 -10.24 -7.20 13.64
C TYR A 45 -9.16 -7.62 14.64
N LEU A 46 -7.98 -7.00 14.62
CA LEU A 46 -6.92 -7.24 15.59
C LEU A 46 -7.38 -6.87 17.00
N GLN A 47 -8.02 -5.71 17.20
CA GLN A 47 -8.51 -5.28 18.50
C GLN A 47 -9.56 -6.22 19.09
N ILE A 48 -10.52 -6.67 18.27
CA ILE A 48 -11.51 -7.69 18.66
C ILE A 48 -10.79 -8.99 19.03
N THR A 49 -9.85 -9.43 18.20
CA THR A 49 -9.18 -10.72 18.38
C THR A 49 -8.24 -10.73 19.58
N LEU A 50 -7.61 -9.60 19.91
CA LEU A 50 -6.78 -9.45 21.11
C LEU A 50 -7.58 -9.66 22.40
N LYS A 51 -8.86 -9.22 22.41
CA LYS A 51 -9.80 -9.41 23.51
C LYS A 51 -10.29 -10.86 23.67
N THR A 52 -10.04 -11.73 22.68
CA THR A 52 -10.40 -13.16 22.74
C THR A 52 -9.20 -14.03 23.13
N ASN A 53 -9.40 -15.20 23.76
CA ASN A 53 -8.30 -16.12 24.11
C ASN A 53 -7.80 -17.00 22.95
N LEU A 54 -8.22 -16.71 21.71
CA LEU A 54 -7.89 -17.51 20.53
C LEU A 54 -6.55 -17.11 19.90
N ILE A 55 -5.46 -17.73 20.35
CA ILE A 55 -4.07 -17.46 19.88
C ILE A 55 -3.94 -17.59 18.35
N LYS A 56 -4.59 -18.59 17.74
CA LYS A 56 -4.57 -18.80 16.28
C LYS A 56 -5.17 -17.62 15.52
N ASN A 57 -6.24 -17.04 16.04
CA ASN A 57 -6.88 -15.88 15.44
C ASN A 57 -6.00 -14.64 15.63
N LYS A 58 -5.35 -14.48 16.79
CA LYS A 58 -4.40 -13.37 17.05
C LYS A 58 -3.28 -13.36 16.02
N LYS A 59 -2.63 -14.50 15.78
CA LYS A 59 -1.58 -14.63 14.75
C LYS A 59 -2.09 -14.25 13.36
N ARG A 60 -3.30 -14.67 12.99
CA ARG A 60 -3.91 -14.34 11.69
C ARG A 60 -4.23 -12.85 11.56
N ALA A 61 -4.77 -12.22 12.61
CA ALA A 61 -5.07 -10.79 12.63
C ALA A 61 -3.79 -9.94 12.55
N LEU A 62 -2.73 -10.36 13.26
CA LEU A 62 -1.43 -9.70 13.24
C LEU A 62 -0.78 -9.81 11.85
N SER A 63 -0.77 -11.02 11.28
CA SER A 63 -0.24 -11.26 9.92
C SER A 63 -0.98 -10.42 8.87
N TRP A 64 -2.30 -10.32 8.97
CA TRP A 64 -3.09 -9.47 8.08
C TRP A 64 -2.72 -7.99 8.25
N THR A 65 -2.66 -7.50 9.49
CA THR A 65 -2.29 -6.09 9.77
C THR A 65 -0.90 -5.76 9.24
N ASN A 66 0.08 -6.64 9.43
CA ASN A 66 1.43 -6.46 8.90
C ASN A 66 1.44 -6.40 7.38
N LYS A 67 0.67 -7.26 6.70
CA LYS A 67 0.57 -7.24 5.23
C LYS A 67 -0.02 -5.93 4.70
N VAL A 68 -1.00 -5.35 5.41
CA VAL A 68 -1.55 -4.03 5.04
C VAL A 68 -0.49 -2.93 5.19
N ILE A 69 0.24 -2.92 6.30
CA ILE A 69 1.31 -1.95 6.56
C ILE A 69 2.39 -2.04 5.47
N GLU A 70 2.84 -3.26 5.14
CA GLU A 70 3.86 -3.49 4.11
C GLU A 70 3.42 -2.95 2.74
N LEU A 71 2.14 -3.12 2.36
CA LEU A 71 1.61 -2.59 1.11
C LEU A 71 1.51 -1.06 1.12
N LYS A 72 1.17 -0.44 2.26
CA LYS A 72 1.19 1.03 2.40
C LYS A 72 2.60 1.59 2.26
N GLU A 73 3.60 0.94 2.88
CA GLU A 73 5.00 1.34 2.75
C GLU A 73 5.48 1.22 1.31
N LYS A 74 5.15 0.12 0.62
CA LYS A 74 5.44 -0.07 -0.81
C LYS A 74 4.84 1.04 -1.67
N LEU A 75 3.55 1.36 -1.46
CA LEU A 75 2.88 2.45 -2.18
C LEU A 75 3.57 3.80 -1.92
N ASN A 76 3.94 4.09 -0.67
CA ASN A 76 4.59 5.34 -0.29
C ASN A 76 6.01 5.46 -0.87
N MET A 77 6.78 4.37 -0.88
CA MET A 77 8.10 4.33 -1.53
C MET A 77 7.99 4.60 -3.03
N LEU A 78 7.00 3.99 -3.69
CA LEU A 78 6.68 4.24 -5.09
C LEU A 78 6.46 5.74 -5.30
N LEU A 79 5.51 6.34 -4.59
CA LEU A 79 5.21 7.78 -4.65
C LEU A 79 6.45 8.67 -4.41
N LYS A 80 7.30 8.32 -3.44
CA LYS A 80 8.53 9.06 -3.15
C LYS A 80 9.52 9.00 -4.31
N SER A 81 9.72 7.84 -4.93
CA SER A 81 10.57 7.70 -6.12
C SER A 81 10.07 8.56 -7.28
N TYR A 82 8.77 8.58 -7.54
CA TYR A 82 8.20 9.42 -8.61
C TYR A 82 8.27 10.93 -8.31
N SER A 83 8.10 11.33 -7.04
CA SER A 83 8.31 12.72 -6.65
C SER A 83 9.77 13.15 -6.83
N SER A 84 10.72 12.25 -6.59
CA SER A 84 12.16 12.47 -6.75
C SER A 84 12.58 12.55 -8.23
N GLU A 85 12.00 11.74 -9.11
CA GLU A 85 12.24 11.81 -10.57
C GLU A 85 11.78 13.14 -11.18
N LYS A 86 10.68 13.73 -10.70
CA LYS A 86 10.23 15.07 -11.13
C LYS A 86 11.25 16.16 -10.73
N ILE A 87 11.83 16.05 -9.54
CA ILE A 87 12.84 17.00 -9.04
C ILE A 87 14.16 16.85 -9.81
N PHE A 88 14.52 15.64 -10.25
CA PHE A 88 15.76 15.41 -10.99
C PHE A 88 15.70 15.95 -12.43
N LYS A 89 14.53 15.88 -13.09
CA LYS A 89 14.35 16.46 -14.44
C LYS A 89 14.37 17.99 -14.43
N SER A 90 13.85 18.64 -13.39
CA SER A 90 13.87 20.11 -13.30
C SER A 90 15.26 20.68 -13.01
N LYS A 91 16.19 19.91 -12.43
CA LYS A 91 17.57 20.37 -12.16
C LYS A 91 18.50 20.31 -13.37
N ARG A 92 18.28 19.41 -14.34
CA ARG A 92 19.11 19.38 -15.57
C ARG A 92 18.84 20.54 -16.53
N LEU A 93 17.66 21.16 -16.47
CA LEU A 93 17.31 22.29 -17.34
C LEU A 93 18.01 23.61 -16.98
N TYR A 94 18.71 23.66 -15.84
CA TYR A 94 19.41 24.87 -15.36
C TYR A 94 20.92 24.68 -15.22
N SER A 95 21.50 23.61 -15.79
CA SER A 95 22.96 23.39 -15.79
C SER A 95 23.60 23.61 -17.17
N ASP A 96 22.81 24.03 -18.17
CA ASP A 96 23.27 24.38 -19.53
C ASP A 96 22.96 25.86 -19.87
N ILE A 97 23.09 26.78 -18.89
CA ILE A 97 23.14 28.24 -19.11
C ILE A 97 24.42 28.78 -18.48
#